data_AF-A0A6P7GKM7-F1
#
_entry.id   AF-A0A6P7GKM7-F1
#
_cell.length_a   1.000
_cell.length_b   1.000
_cell.length_c   1.000
_cell.angle_alpha   90.00
_cell.angle_beta   90.00
_cell.angle_gamma   90.00
#
_symmetry.space_group_name_H-M   'P 1'
#
loop_
_entity.id
_entity.type
_entity.pdbx_description
1 polymer ?
#
loop_
_entity_poly.entity_id
_entity_poly.type
_entity_poly.pdbx_seq_one_letter_code
_entity_poly.pdbx_strand_id
1 'polypeptide(L)'
;MVYFLGLVQPVHISGEDKSLQVPVESGVECEACEAFAGLVGELVEKELPKDYVEKEAKKLCEKLSGSLEKFCLDHLVSLVDTIYDEIANNVSAKAVCQLLGLC
;
A
#
# COMPACT_ATOMS: atom_id res chain seq x y z
N MET A 1 41.95 7.15 21.30
CA MET A 1 41.97 6.29 20.09
C MET A 1 40.55 6.29 19.54
N VAL A 2 40.29 7.03 18.44
CA VAL A 2 39.45 6.66 17.26
C VAL A 2 38.32 5.61 17.50
N TYR A 3 37.00 5.75 17.20
CA TYR A 3 36.13 6.45 16.19
C TYR A 3 34.65 6.39 16.76
N PHE A 4 33.79 7.43 16.81
CA PHE A 4 32.85 7.94 15.77
C PHE A 4 32.21 6.83 14.92
N LEU A 5 30.91 6.50 14.87
CA LEU A 5 29.62 7.17 14.59
C LEU A 5 28.51 6.09 14.83
N GLY A 6 27.25 6.29 15.22
CA GLY A 6 26.37 7.43 15.38
C GLY A 6 24.92 6.89 15.54
N LEU A 7 24.18 7.48 16.47
CA LEU A 7 22.71 7.61 16.49
C LEU A 7 21.84 6.33 16.44
N VAL A 8 21.75 5.63 17.58
CA VAL A 8 20.42 5.11 17.98
C VAL A 8 19.67 6.31 18.55
N GLN A 9 18.67 6.81 17.82
CA GLN A 9 17.86 7.89 18.35
C GLN A 9 16.91 7.36 19.43
N PRO A 10 16.76 8.11 20.52
CA PRO A 10 15.89 7.75 21.63
C PRO A 10 14.43 7.85 21.19
N VAL A 11 13.70 6.74 21.32
CA VAL A 11 12.24 6.75 21.26
C VAL A 11 11.74 7.48 22.51
N HIS A 12 11.34 8.74 22.32
CA HIS A 12 10.63 9.50 23.35
C HIS A 12 9.19 8.96 23.40
N ILE A 13 8.96 8.01 24.29
CA ILE A 13 7.63 7.53 24.66
C ILE A 13 7.13 8.46 25.77
N SER A 14 6.11 9.26 25.47
CA SER A 14 5.30 9.92 26.50
C SER A 14 3.89 10.14 25.96
N GLY A 15 2.94 9.32 26.42
CA GLY A 15 1.51 9.66 26.39
C GLY A 15 0.56 8.51 26.07
N GLU A 16 0.15 7.77 27.09
CA GLU A 16 -1.20 7.18 27.14
C GLU A 16 -2.17 8.27 27.66
N ASP A 17 -3.17 8.65 26.84
CA ASP A 17 -4.53 8.94 27.30
C ASP A 17 -5.55 8.79 26.15
N LYS A 18 -6.72 8.29 26.51
CA LYS A 18 -7.76 7.66 25.70
C LYS A 18 -8.51 8.65 24.80
N SER A 19 -8.31 8.58 23.49
CA SER A 19 -9.22 9.08 22.44
C SER A 19 -8.77 8.51 21.09
N LEU A 20 -9.74 8.05 20.29
CA LEU A 20 -9.55 7.39 18.99
C LEU A 20 -8.55 8.16 18.11
N GLN A 21 -7.29 7.73 18.08
CA GLN A 21 -6.33 8.19 17.08
C GLN A 21 -6.58 7.35 15.84
N VAL A 22 -7.38 7.87 14.91
CA VAL A 22 -7.27 7.42 13.52
C VAL A 22 -5.97 8.05 13.02
N PRO A 23 -4.92 7.27 12.70
CA PRO A 23 -3.80 7.81 11.95
C PRO A 23 -4.39 8.40 10.68
N VAL A 24 -4.26 9.71 10.47
CA VAL A 24 -4.69 10.34 9.21
C VAL A 24 -3.96 9.71 8.02
N GLU A 25 -2.78 9.12 8.26
CA GLU A 25 -2.03 8.34 7.28
C GLU A 25 -2.74 7.01 6.91
N SER A 26 -3.22 6.23 7.89
CA SER A 26 -3.87 4.95 7.59
C SER A 26 -5.18 5.11 6.83
N GLY A 27 -5.88 6.24 6.97
CA GLY A 27 -7.09 6.52 6.19
C GLY A 27 -6.78 6.70 4.71
N VAL A 28 -5.78 7.52 4.39
CA VAL A 28 -5.38 7.79 3.00
C VAL A 28 -4.68 6.58 2.37
N GLU A 29 -3.87 5.86 3.14
CA GLU A 29 -3.22 4.61 2.70
C GLU A 29 -4.24 3.50 2.42
N CYS A 30 -5.25 3.37 3.29
CA CYS A 30 -6.34 2.41 3.09
C CYS A 30 -7.15 2.74 1.84
N GLU A 31 -7.56 4.00 1.66
CA GLU A 31 -8.29 4.44 0.46
C GLU A 31 -7.47 4.25 -0.82
N ALA A 32 -6.17 4.57 -0.78
CA ALA A 32 -5.27 4.36 -1.92
C ALA A 32 -5.12 2.88 -2.26
N CYS A 33 -4.98 2.02 -1.25
CA CYS A 33 -4.91 0.58 -1.43
C CYS A 33 -6.23 0.04 -2.01
N GLU A 34 -7.38 0.42 -1.44
CA GLU A 34 -8.69 -0.08 -1.90
C GLU A 34 -8.95 0.32 -3.36
N ALA A 35 -8.64 1.56 -3.73
CA ALA A 35 -8.78 2.03 -5.10
C ALA A 35 -7.84 1.28 -6.06
N PHE A 36 -6.59 1.06 -5.65
CA PHE A 36 -5.60 0.33 -6.43
C PHE A 36 -6.00 -1.15 -6.62
N ALA A 37 -6.39 -1.82 -5.53
CA ALA A 37 -6.85 -3.20 -5.54
C ALA A 37 -8.17 -3.36 -6.34
N GLY A 38 -9.06 -2.39 -6.29
CA GLY A 38 -10.26 -2.35 -7.14
C GLY A 38 -9.90 -2.38 -8.63
N LEU A 39 -8.94 -1.56 -9.05
CA LEU A 39 -8.47 -1.53 -10.44
C LEU A 39 -7.77 -2.84 -10.85
N VAL A 40 -6.95 -3.42 -9.96
CA VAL A 40 -6.38 -4.76 -10.20
C VAL A 40 -7.50 -5.78 -10.38
N GLY A 41 -8.54 -5.73 -9.55
CA GLY A 41 -9.69 -6.62 -9.62
C GLY A 41 -10.45 -6.53 -10.94
N GLU A 42 -10.68 -5.32 -11.48
CA GLU A 42 -11.29 -5.16 -12.81
C GLU A 42 -10.47 -5.82 -13.93
N LEU A 43 -9.16 -5.91 -13.77
CA LEU A 43 -8.27 -6.57 -14.73
C LEU A 43 -8.28 -8.09 -14.56
N VAL A 44 -8.37 -8.57 -13.32
CA VAL A 44 -8.56 -9.99 -12.98
C VAL A 44 -9.89 -10.52 -13.54
N GLU A 45 -10.98 -9.77 -13.37
CA GLU A 45 -12.31 -10.12 -13.92
C GLU A 45 -12.33 -10.23 -15.44
N LYS A 46 -11.42 -9.53 -16.12
CA LYS A 46 -11.21 -9.60 -17.58
C LYS A 46 -10.27 -10.73 -18.00
N GLU A 47 -9.87 -11.60 -17.06
CA GLU A 47 -8.95 -12.72 -17.26
C GLU A 47 -7.61 -12.27 -17.87
N LEU A 48 -7.17 -11.04 -17.55
CA LEU A 48 -5.92 -10.51 -18.08
C LEU A 48 -4.73 -11.14 -17.37
N PRO A 49 -3.65 -11.46 -18.11
CA PRO A 49 -2.49 -12.11 -17.51
C PRO A 49 -1.79 -11.16 -16.54
N LYS A 50 -1.16 -11.75 -15.53
CA LYS A 50 -0.50 -11.04 -14.41
C LYS A 50 0.51 -9.98 -14.89
N ASP A 51 1.30 -10.28 -15.92
CA ASP A 51 2.28 -9.35 -16.48
C ASP A 51 1.65 -8.12 -17.13
N TYR A 52 0.43 -8.25 -17.66
CA TYR A 52 -0.35 -7.14 -18.17
C TYR A 52 -0.87 -6.28 -17.03
N VAL A 53 -1.41 -6.92 -15.98
CA VAL A 53 -1.91 -6.23 -14.78
C VAL A 53 -0.82 -5.42 -14.11
N GLU A 54 0.38 -5.98 -13.93
CA GLU A 54 1.54 -5.26 -13.37
C GLU A 54 1.90 -4.01 -14.16
N LYS A 55 1.90 -4.10 -15.50
CA LYS A 55 2.19 -2.95 -16.38
C LYS A 55 1.13 -1.86 -16.24
N GLU A 56 -0.15 -2.23 -16.20
CA GLU A 56 -1.23 -1.25 -16.07
C GLU A 56 -1.28 -0.64 -14.67
N ALA A 57 -1.05 -1.43 -13.62
CA ALA A 57 -0.92 -0.95 -12.25
C ALA A 57 0.24 0.03 -12.08
N LYS A 58 1.39 -0.24 -12.70
CA LYS A 58 2.52 0.69 -12.71
C LYS A 58 2.18 2.00 -13.44
N LYS A 59 1.58 1.92 -14.63
CA LYS A 59 1.16 3.11 -15.40
C LYS A 59 0.14 3.96 -14.64
N LEU A 60 -0.74 3.32 -13.89
CA LEU A 60 -1.69 4.00 -13.02
C LEU A 60 -0.95 4.82 -11.96
N CYS A 61 0.02 4.21 -11.28
CA CYS A 61 0.85 4.93 -10.30
C CYS A 61 1.59 6.10 -10.94
N GLU A 62 2.17 5.92 -12.13
CA GLU A 62 2.87 6.97 -12.90
C GLU A 62 1.96 8.13 -13.34
N LYS A 63 0.63 7.95 -13.34
CA LYS A 63 -0.34 9.03 -13.61
C LYS A 63 -0.68 9.86 -12.38
N LEU A 64 -0.34 9.38 -11.19
CA LEU A 64 -0.50 10.14 -9.96
C LEU A 64 0.57 11.23 -9.91
N SER A 65 0.50 12.10 -8.90
CA SER A 65 1.49 13.17 -8.75
C SER A 65 1.91 13.33 -7.29
N GLY A 66 3.13 13.80 -7.08
CA GLY A 66 3.66 14.15 -5.76
C GLY A 66 3.91 12.94 -4.88
N SER A 67 3.52 13.03 -3.61
CA SER A 67 3.75 11.96 -2.61
C SER A 67 2.97 10.68 -2.90
N LEU A 68 1.80 10.79 -3.53
CA LEU A 68 0.94 9.63 -3.82
C LEU A 68 1.50 8.76 -4.95
N GLU A 69 2.09 9.38 -5.98
CA GLU A 69 2.83 8.67 -7.04
C GLU A 69 3.94 7.82 -6.42
N LYS A 70 4.78 8.45 -5.60
CA LYS A 70 5.87 7.76 -4.91
C LYS A 70 5.36 6.64 -4.03
N PHE A 71 4.31 6.89 -3.24
CA PHE A 71 3.72 5.85 -2.39
C PHE A 71 3.21 4.66 -3.22
N CYS A 72 2.49 4.92 -4.30
CA CYS A 72 1.96 3.88 -5.18
C CYS A 72 3.07 3.05 -5.82
N LEU A 73 4.11 3.71 -6.36
CA LEU A 73 5.25 3.05 -6.99
C LEU A 73 6.10 2.24 -6.00
N ASP A 74 6.39 2.80 -4.82
CA ASP A 74 7.31 2.21 -3.86
C ASP A 74 6.63 1.11 -3.02
N HIS A 75 5.31 1.24 -2.75
CA HIS A 75 4.59 0.33 -1.86
C HIS A 75 3.57 -0.54 -2.61
N LEU A 76 2.67 0.04 -3.41
CA LEU A 76 1.55 -0.70 -4.00
C LEU A 76 1.94 -1.56 -5.21
N VAL A 77 2.86 -1.08 -6.07
CA VAL A 77 3.30 -1.85 -7.25
C VAL A 77 3.92 -3.19 -6.86
N SER A 78 4.68 -3.23 -5.75
CA SER A 78 5.27 -4.48 -5.24
C SER A 78 4.23 -5.49 -4.73
N LEU A 79 3.01 -5.03 -4.46
CA LEU A 79 1.92 -5.84 -3.92
C LEU A 79 0.95 -6.31 -5.02
N VAL A 80 1.10 -5.85 -6.27
CA VAL A 80 0.20 -6.23 -7.38
C VAL A 80 0.10 -7.74 -7.54
N ASP A 81 1.23 -8.44 -7.39
CA ASP A 81 1.29 -9.90 -7.53
C ASP A 81 0.38 -10.60 -6.50
N THR A 82 0.48 -10.19 -5.24
CA THR A 82 -0.36 -10.66 -4.13
C THR A 82 -1.81 -10.24 -4.32
N ILE A 83 -2.07 -8.97 -4.63
CA ILE A 83 -3.42 -8.44 -4.81
C ILE A 83 -4.15 -9.18 -5.94
N TYR A 84 -3.46 -9.46 -7.04
CA TYR A 84 -4.00 -10.24 -8.15
C TYR A 84 -4.43 -11.63 -7.69
N ASP A 85 -3.54 -12.36 -6.99
CA ASP A 85 -3.82 -13.73 -6.57
C ASP A 85 -4.95 -13.79 -5.53
N GLU A 86 -4.98 -12.87 -4.57
CA GLU A 86 -6.04 -12.80 -3.56
C GLU A 86 -7.40 -12.46 -4.19
N ILE A 87 -7.45 -11.52 -5.13
CA ILE A 87 -8.70 -11.19 -5.84
C ILE A 87 -9.14 -12.36 -6.74
N ALA A 88 -8.21 -13.06 -7.40
CA ALA A 88 -8.52 -14.28 -8.14
C ALA A 88 -9.09 -15.39 -7.23
N ASN A 89 -8.75 -15.36 -5.93
CA ASN A 89 -9.32 -16.21 -4.89
C ASN A 89 -10.62 -15.67 -4.26
N ASN A 90 -11.26 -14.67 -4.89
CA ASN A 90 -12.49 -14.00 -4.44
C ASN A 90 -12.35 -13.20 -3.13
N VAL A 91 -11.13 -12.73 -2.81
CA VAL A 91 -10.93 -11.78 -1.72
C VAL A 91 -11.25 -10.37 -2.22
N SER A 92 -12.02 -9.61 -1.44
CA SER A 92 -12.38 -8.24 -1.82
C SER A 92 -11.20 -7.28 -1.67
N ALA A 93 -11.16 -6.21 -2.46
CA ALA A 93 -10.13 -5.17 -2.39
C ALA A 93 -9.87 -4.67 -0.95
N LYS A 94 -10.94 -4.42 -0.19
CA LYS A 94 -10.87 -4.03 1.22
C LYS A 94 -10.22 -5.10 2.09
N ALA A 95 -10.62 -6.36 1.96
CA ALA A 95 -10.06 -7.43 2.75
C ALA A 95 -8.58 -7.65 2.43
N VAL A 96 -8.18 -7.54 1.16
CA VAL A 96 -6.76 -7.58 0.75
C VAL A 96 -5.97 -6.46 1.42
N CYS A 97 -6.48 -5.22 1.42
CA CYS A 97 -5.79 -4.10 2.05
C CYS A 97 -5.66 -4.24 3.57
N GLN A 98 -6.63 -4.87 4.23
CA GLN A 98 -6.55 -5.25 5.65
C GLN A 98 -5.47 -6.32 5.91
N LEU A 99 -5.37 -7.32 5.03
CA LEU A 99 -4.33 -8.35 5.12
C LEU A 99 -2.93 -7.77 4.93
N LEU A 100 -2.80 -6.73 4.12
CA LEU A 100 -1.56 -6.03 3.85
C LEU A 100 -1.21 -4.99 4.93
N GLY A 101 -2.08 -4.77 5.93
CA GLY A 101 -1.87 -3.80 7.01
C GLY A 101 -1.93 -2.34 6.55
N LEU A 102 -2.53 -2.09 5.38
CA LEU A 102 -2.81 -0.75 4.84
C LEU A 102 -4.20 -0.24 5.29
N CYS A 103 -5.02 -1.17 5.78
CA CYS A 103 -6.24 -1.01 6.56
C CYS A 103 -6.17 -2.02 7.74
#